data_AF-A1WXJ3-F1
#
_entry.id   AF-A1WXJ3-F1
#
_cell.length_a   1.000
_cell.length_b   1.000
_cell.length_c   1.000
_cell.angle_alpha   90.00
_cell.angle_beta   90.00
_cell.angle_gamma   90.00
#
_symmetry.space_group_name_H-M   'P 1'
#
loop_
_entity.id
_entity.type
_entity.pdbx_description
1 polymer ?
#
loop_
_entity_poly.entity_id
_entity_poly.type
_entity_poly.pdbx_seq_one_letter_code
_entity_poly.pdbx_strand_id
1 'polypeptide(L)'
;MTNEILEERQRLLKELTKSTWLSAGISFPLAAVVGVIAYLIGIQRDLLPGAEQTLAVMIIAIALPAAVFVLVGLRKMFWIKAISAETDRLQSQQFLTRYVEAVGPVGMRSLSVIAKAQVDRALEREKNGEKATAREYAEALRYVLLIDPV
;
A
#
# COMPACT_ATOMS: atom_id res chain seq x y z
N MET A 1 -16.98 -20.62 -10.14
CA MET A 1 -15.91 -19.67 -10.49
C MET A 1 -15.97 -18.37 -9.69
N THR A 2 -17.13 -17.70 -9.60
CA THR A 2 -17.27 -16.42 -8.87
C THR A 2 -16.93 -16.52 -7.38
N ASN A 3 -17.28 -17.62 -6.71
CA ASN A 3 -16.95 -17.83 -5.29
C ASN A 3 -15.44 -17.94 -5.01
N GLU A 4 -14.68 -18.63 -5.87
CA GLU A 4 -13.22 -18.77 -5.72
C GLU A 4 -12.50 -17.42 -5.90
N ILE A 5 -12.95 -16.61 -6.88
CA ILE A 5 -12.41 -15.27 -7.11
C ILE A 5 -12.68 -14.35 -5.91
N LEU A 6 -13.88 -14.45 -5.32
CA LEU A 6 -14.25 -13.68 -4.13
C LEU A 6 -13.47 -14.10 -2.88
N GLU A 7 -13.27 -15.41 -2.66
CA GLU A 7 -12.47 -15.92 -1.55
C GLU A 7 -11.00 -15.48 -1.66
N GLU A 8 -10.41 -15.63 -2.84
CA GLU A 8 -9.03 -15.20 -3.09
C GLU A 8 -8.89 -13.67 -2.95
N ARG A 9 -9.88 -12.91 -3.43
CA ARG A 9 -9.95 -11.46 -3.21
C ARG A 9 -9.95 -11.11 -1.73
N GLN A 10 -10.80 -11.75 -0.92
CA GLN A 10 -10.86 -11.48 0.51
C GLN A 10 -9.54 -11.81 1.20
N ARG A 11 -8.89 -12.90 0.80
CA ARG A 11 -7.54 -13.25 1.28
C ARG A 11 -6.52 -12.16 0.94
N LEU A 12 -6.48 -11.73 -0.33
CA LEU A 12 -5.56 -10.68 -0.78
C LEU A 12 -5.85 -9.32 -0.12
N LEU A 13 -7.13 -8.96 0.10
CA LEU A 13 -7.51 -7.77 0.86
C LEU A 13 -7.11 -7.85 2.33
N LYS A 14 -7.19 -9.04 2.94
CA LYS A 14 -6.71 -9.29 4.30
C LYS A 14 -5.20 -9.13 4.38
N GLU A 15 -4.45 -9.61 3.40
CA GLU A 15 -3.00 -9.40 3.30
C GLU A 15 -2.64 -7.92 3.08
N LEU A 16 -3.38 -7.21 2.23
CA LEU A 16 -3.21 -5.77 2.01
C LEU A 16 -3.48 -4.99 3.32
N THR A 17 -4.50 -5.38 4.06
CA THR A 17 -4.83 -4.79 5.36
C THR A 17 -3.74 -5.09 6.39
N LYS A 18 -3.24 -6.34 6.45
CA LYS A 18 -2.12 -6.73 7.31
C LYS A 18 -0.85 -5.94 7.00
N SER A 19 -0.51 -5.76 5.72
CA SER A 19 0.64 -4.95 5.30
C SER A 19 0.52 -3.50 5.76
N THR A 20 -0.71 -2.97 5.77
CA THR A 20 -1.02 -1.62 6.25
C THR A 20 -0.84 -1.53 7.76
N TRP A 21 -1.37 -2.48 8.53
CA TRP A 21 -1.19 -2.53 9.98
C TRP A 21 0.27 -2.71 10.40
N LEU A 22 1.02 -3.57 9.72
CA LEU A 22 2.45 -3.73 9.95
C LEU A 22 3.22 -2.43 9.68
N SER A 23 2.89 -1.74 8.58
CA SER A 23 3.51 -0.45 8.28
C SER A 23 3.17 0.62 9.32
N ALA A 24 1.90 0.69 9.75
CA ALA A 24 1.43 1.63 10.76
C ALA A 24 2.10 1.37 12.12
N GLY A 25 2.22 0.09 12.51
CA GLY A 25 2.89 -0.33 13.73
C GLY A 25 4.37 0.04 13.79
N ILE A 26 5.01 0.38 12.67
CA ILE A 26 6.39 0.87 12.62
C ILE A 26 6.42 2.38 12.45
N SER A 27 5.61 2.94 11.56
CA SER A 27 5.66 4.36 11.21
C SER A 27 5.25 5.27 12.37
N PHE A 28 4.21 4.90 13.12
CA PHE A 28 3.72 5.73 14.24
C PHE A 28 4.71 5.75 15.42
N PRO A 29 5.24 4.61 15.91
CA PRO A 29 6.27 4.64 16.95
C PRO A 29 7.55 5.35 16.51
N LEU A 30 7.98 5.16 15.26
CA LEU A 30 9.17 5.84 14.74
C LEU A 30 8.99 7.36 14.76
N ALA A 31 7.83 7.86 14.31
CA ALA A 31 7.53 9.28 14.35
C ALA A 31 7.42 9.83 15.78
N ALA A 32 6.86 9.05 16.71
CA ALA A 32 6.80 9.43 18.12
C ALA A 32 8.21 9.54 18.72
N VAL A 33 9.09 8.56 18.48
CA VAL A 33 10.48 8.59 18.95
C VAL A 33 11.23 9.82 18.38
N VAL A 34 11.10 10.08 17.08
CA VAL A 34 11.70 11.26 16.44
C VAL A 34 11.17 12.55 17.07
N GLY A 35 9.86 12.63 17.32
CA GLY A 35 9.25 13.78 17.98
C GLY A 35 9.75 14.01 19.40
N VAL A 36 9.89 12.95 20.20
CA VAL A 36 10.45 13.03 21.56
C VAL A 36 11.91 13.49 21.53
N ILE A 37 12.74 12.94 20.64
CA ILE A 37 14.14 13.36 20.50
C ILE A 37 14.23 14.85 20.11
N ALA A 38 13.43 15.28 19.13
CA ALA A 38 13.39 16.68 18.71
C ALA A 38 12.95 17.62 19.84
N TYR A 39 11.98 17.19 20.66
CA TYR A 39 11.51 17.94 21.81
C TYR A 39 12.60 18.08 22.88
N LEU A 40 13.28 16.97 23.23
CA LEU A 40 14.36 16.96 24.22
C LEU A 40 15.54 17.84 23.80
N ILE A 41 15.95 17.78 22.52
CA ILE A 41 17.00 18.67 21.98
C ILE A 41 16.57 20.14 22.05
N GLY A 42 15.30 20.42 21.75
CA GLY A 42 14.76 21.78 21.78
C GLY A 42 14.80 22.39 23.19
N ILE A 43 14.37 21.65 24.21
CA ILE A 43 14.34 22.14 25.59
C ILE A 43 15.75 22.36 26.16
N GLN A 44 16.73 21.54 25.75
CA GLN A 44 18.14 21.73 26.15
C GLN A 44 18.76 23.05 25.68
N ARG A 45 18.10 23.79 24.76
CA ARG A 45 18.62 25.05 24.21
C ARG A 45 18.08 26.32 24.88
N ASP A 46 17.57 26.22 26.11
CA ASP A 46 16.96 27.33 26.86
C ASP A 46 15.89 28.07 26.02
N LEU A 47 14.76 27.39 25.82
CA LEU A 47 13.60 28.00 25.16
C LEU A 47 13.02 29.13 26.01
N LEU A 48 12.59 30.21 25.36
CA LEU A 48 11.84 31.29 26.01
C LEU A 48 10.58 30.73 26.69
N PRO A 49 10.15 31.30 27.84
CA PRO A 49 8.91 30.88 28.51
C PRO A 49 7.72 30.93 27.55
N GLY A 50 7.01 29.80 27.37
CA GLY A 50 5.88 29.67 26.44
C GLY A 50 6.20 29.11 25.05
N ALA A 51 7.48 29.01 24.66
CA ALA A 51 7.90 28.44 23.38
C ALA A 51 7.76 26.91 23.31
N GLU A 52 7.56 26.23 24.45
CA GLU A 52 7.36 24.77 24.54
C GLU A 52 6.12 24.30 23.77
N GLN A 53 5.03 25.06 23.84
CA GLN A 53 3.80 24.74 23.12
C GLN A 53 3.99 24.91 21.61
N THR A 54 4.66 25.97 21.19
CA THR A 54 5.00 26.21 19.78
C THR A 54 5.94 25.14 19.24
N LEU A 55 6.92 24.70 20.04
CA LEU A 55 7.82 23.60 19.68
C LEU A 55 7.05 22.28 19.53
N ALA A 56 6.16 21.95 20.47
CA ALA A 56 5.34 20.75 20.38
C ALA A 56 4.45 20.75 19.12
N VAL A 57 3.83 21.88 18.79
CA VAL A 57 3.03 22.03 17.56
C VAL A 57 3.89 21.88 16.31
N MET A 58 5.08 22.48 16.27
CA MET A 58 6.01 22.33 15.15
C MET A 58 6.46 20.87 14.95
N ILE A 59 6.76 20.17 16.05
CA ILE A 59 7.17 18.77 16.00
C ILE A 59 6.05 17.91 15.44
N ILE A 60 4.80 18.10 15.89
CA ILE A 60 3.65 17.36 15.35
C ILE A 60 3.45 17.68 13.87
N ALA A 61 3.55 18.95 13.49
CA ALA A 61 3.38 19.40 12.11
C ALA A 61 4.39 18.78 11.13
N ILE A 62 5.59 18.41 11.60
CA ILE A 62 6.62 17.76 10.78
C ILE A 62 6.57 16.23 10.91
N ALA A 63 6.41 15.72 12.13
CA ALA A 63 6.43 14.29 12.42
C ALA A 63 5.24 13.57 11.80
N LEU A 64 4.06 14.20 11.72
CA LEU A 64 2.86 13.56 11.19
C LEU A 64 2.93 13.34 9.66
N PRO A 65 3.31 14.33 8.82
CA PRO A 65 3.60 14.08 7.41
C PRO A 65 4.72 13.06 7.19
N ALA A 66 5.79 13.11 8.00
CA ALA A 66 6.88 12.14 7.91
C ALA A 66 6.41 10.71 8.22
N ALA A 67 5.58 10.55 9.26
CA ALA A 67 4.98 9.27 9.63
C ALA A 67 4.14 8.70 8.46
N VAL A 68 3.32 9.54 7.83
CA VAL A 68 2.50 9.16 6.68
C VAL A 68 3.37 8.74 5.50
N PHE A 69 4.45 9.49 5.22
CA PHE A 69 5.37 9.15 4.13
C PHE A 69 6.05 7.79 4.36
N VAL A 70 6.55 7.55 5.58
CA VAL A 70 7.14 6.26 5.98
C VAL A 70 6.10 5.14 5.90
N LEU A 71 4.87 5.38 6.36
CA LEU A 71 3.77 4.43 6.27
C LEU A 71 3.52 3.99 4.82
N VAL A 72 3.41 4.95 3.89
CA VAL A 72 3.16 4.65 2.47
C VAL A 72 4.30 3.81 1.88
N GLY A 73 5.55 4.14 2.20
CA GLY A 73 6.73 3.39 1.74
C GLY A 73 6.77 1.96 2.29
N LEU A 74 6.62 1.81 3.61
CA LEU A 74 6.63 0.51 4.29
C LEU A 74 5.44 -0.36 3.86
N ARG A 75 4.25 0.23 3.72
CA ARG A 75 3.06 -0.47 3.22
C ARG A 75 3.33 -1.07 1.84
N LYS A 76 3.91 -0.28 0.93
CA LYS A 76 4.27 -0.76 -0.41
C LYS A 76 5.27 -1.90 -0.34
N MET A 77 6.29 -1.79 0.50
CA MET A 77 7.32 -2.83 0.67
C MET A 77 6.74 -4.14 1.21
N PHE A 78 5.91 -4.08 2.27
CA PHE A 78 5.28 -5.26 2.84
C PHE A 78 4.29 -5.91 1.88
N TRP A 79 3.56 -5.11 1.10
CA TRP A 79 2.65 -5.62 0.07
C TRP A 79 3.39 -6.38 -1.03
N ILE A 80 4.46 -5.79 -1.58
CA ILE A 80 5.28 -6.45 -2.61
C ILE A 80 5.87 -7.76 -2.05
N LYS A 81 6.34 -7.75 -0.80
CA LYS A 81 6.90 -8.95 -0.17
C LYS A 81 5.84 -10.04 0.01
N ALA A 82 4.61 -9.69 0.42
CA ALA A 82 3.51 -10.65 0.52
C ALA A 82 3.19 -11.29 -0.84
N ILE A 83 3.03 -10.45 -1.87
CA ILE A 83 2.71 -10.92 -3.22
C ILE A 83 3.87 -11.68 -3.86
N SER A 84 5.13 -11.36 -3.56
CA SER A 84 6.28 -12.05 -4.15
C SER A 84 6.30 -13.56 -3.87
N ALA A 85 5.77 -13.99 -2.72
CA ALA A 85 5.67 -15.40 -2.38
C ALA A 85 4.56 -16.13 -3.18
N GLU A 86 3.59 -15.37 -3.70
CA GLU A 86 2.37 -15.90 -4.31
C GLU A 86 2.25 -15.53 -5.80
N THR A 87 3.20 -14.77 -6.35
CA THR A 87 3.13 -14.21 -7.70
C THR A 87 3.06 -15.32 -8.75
N ASP A 88 3.93 -16.32 -8.65
CA ASP A 88 3.98 -17.44 -9.59
C ASP A 88 2.68 -18.23 -9.59
N ARG A 89 2.12 -18.48 -8.40
CA ARG A 89 0.84 -19.18 -8.25
C ARG A 89 -0.31 -18.36 -8.82
N LEU A 90 -0.42 -17.07 -8.51
CA LEU A 90 -1.48 -16.20 -9.03
C LEU A 90 -1.41 -16.06 -10.56
N GLN A 91 -0.21 -15.92 -11.14
CA GLN A 91 -0.02 -15.89 -12.58
C GLN A 91 -0.38 -17.23 -13.24
N SER A 92 -0.01 -18.37 -12.61
CA SER A 92 -0.39 -19.70 -13.12
C SER A 92 -1.90 -19.91 -13.16
N GLN A 93 -2.64 -19.25 -12.25
CA GLN A 93 -4.09 -19.28 -12.17
C GLN A 93 -4.76 -18.25 -13.10
N GLN A 94 -3.98 -17.42 -13.79
CA GLN A 94 -4.44 -16.26 -14.57
C GLN A 94 -5.40 -15.38 -13.73
N PHE A 95 -5.05 -15.18 -12.46
CA PHE A 95 -5.95 -14.56 -11.50
C PHE A 95 -6.29 -13.13 -11.90
N LEU A 96 -5.31 -12.35 -12.37
CA LEU A 96 -5.55 -10.97 -12.77
C LEU A 96 -6.53 -10.90 -13.95
N THR A 97 -6.36 -11.78 -14.94
CA THR A 97 -7.26 -11.88 -16.10
C THR A 97 -8.68 -12.21 -15.66
N ARG A 98 -8.85 -13.28 -14.89
CA ARG A 98 -10.17 -13.69 -14.38
C ARG A 98 -10.83 -12.62 -13.51
N TYR A 99 -10.04 -11.92 -12.71
CA TYR A 99 -10.55 -10.87 -11.84
C TYR A 99 -10.97 -9.62 -12.62
N VAL A 100 -10.18 -9.20 -13.62
CA VAL A 100 -10.55 -8.07 -14.50
C VAL A 100 -11.82 -8.39 -15.30
N GLU A 101 -11.98 -9.64 -15.75
CA GLU A 101 -13.21 -10.11 -16.38
C GLU A 101 -14.40 -10.03 -15.42
N ALA A 102 -14.24 -10.43 -14.16
CA ALA A 102 -15.27 -10.35 -13.13
C ALA A 102 -15.62 -8.90 -12.71
N VAL A 103 -14.65 -7.99 -12.71
CA VAL A 103 -14.88 -6.55 -12.48
C VAL A 103 -15.61 -5.90 -13.65
N GLY A 104 -15.33 -6.39 -14.86
CA GLY A 104 -15.93 -5.89 -16.09
C GLY A 104 -15.47 -4.48 -16.49
N PRO A 105 -15.92 -4.00 -17.65
CA PRO A 105 -15.48 -2.74 -18.23
C PRO A 105 -15.93 -1.50 -17.44
N VAL A 106 -17.02 -1.61 -16.67
CA VAL A 106 -17.54 -0.50 -15.86
C VAL A 106 -16.63 -0.27 -14.65
N GLY A 107 -16.27 -1.33 -13.92
CA GLY A 107 -15.35 -1.22 -12.79
C GLY A 107 -13.98 -0.71 -13.23
N MET A 108 -13.46 -1.20 -14.36
CA MET A 108 -12.18 -0.74 -14.92
C MET A 108 -12.15 0.74 -15.32
N ARG A 109 -13.30 1.36 -15.64
CA ARG A 109 -13.38 2.81 -15.92
C ARG A 109 -13.23 3.68 -14.67
N SER A 110 -13.44 3.12 -13.48
CA SER A 110 -13.24 3.84 -12.21
C SER A 110 -11.76 4.04 -11.84
N LEU A 111 -10.87 3.27 -12.48
CA LEU A 111 -9.43 3.41 -12.27
C LEU A 111 -8.89 4.69 -12.90
N SER A 112 -7.91 5.30 -12.23
CA SER A 112 -7.14 6.39 -12.83
C SER A 112 -6.37 5.89 -14.07
N VAL A 113 -6.04 6.81 -14.98
CA VAL A 113 -5.28 6.49 -16.20
C VAL A 113 -3.97 5.75 -15.88
N ILE A 114 -3.28 6.16 -14.82
CA ILE A 114 -2.03 5.53 -14.37
C ILE A 114 -2.29 4.12 -13.83
N ALA A 115 -3.32 3.95 -13.00
CA ALA A 115 -3.68 2.64 -12.44
C ALA A 115 -4.07 1.67 -13.56
N LYS A 116 -4.91 2.12 -14.49
CA LYS A 116 -5.33 1.34 -15.65
C LYS A 116 -4.14 0.91 -16.51
N ALA A 117 -3.23 1.83 -16.84
CA ALA A 117 -2.03 1.50 -17.62
C ALA A 117 -1.08 0.52 -16.91
N GLN A 118 -1.08 0.46 -15.57
CA GLN A 118 -0.33 -0.56 -14.83
C GLN A 118 -1.01 -1.92 -14.86
N VAL A 119 -2.35 -1.94 -14.73
CA VAL A 119 -3.15 -3.16 -14.81
C VAL A 119 -3.07 -3.75 -16.21
N ASP A 120 -3.25 -2.95 -17.26
CA ASP A 120 -3.22 -3.39 -18.65
C ASP A 120 -1.86 -4.01 -19.00
N ARG A 121 -0.75 -3.41 -18.53
CA ARG A 121 0.60 -3.99 -18.72
C ARG A 121 0.77 -5.34 -18.05
N ALA A 122 0.28 -5.49 -16.81
CA ALA A 122 0.37 -6.76 -16.10
C ALA A 122 -0.54 -7.82 -16.74
N LEU A 123 -1.71 -7.41 -17.21
CA LEU A 123 -2.69 -8.26 -17.91
C LEU A 123 -2.13 -8.77 -19.24
N GLU A 124 -1.53 -7.90 -20.05
CA GLU A 124 -0.91 -8.29 -21.32
C GLU A 124 0.21 -9.32 -21.12
N ARG A 125 1.06 -9.13 -20.10
CA ARG A 125 2.10 -10.11 -19.77
C ARG A 125 1.52 -11.45 -19.35
N GLU A 126 0.52 -11.45 -18.46
CA GLU A 126 -0.14 -12.67 -18.01
C GLU A 126 -0.80 -13.42 -19.19
N LYS A 127 -1.45 -12.71 -20.11
CA LYS A 127 -2.05 -13.28 -21.33
C LYS A 127 -1.01 -13.86 -22.29
N ASN A 128 0.15 -13.24 -22.39
CA ASN A 128 1.26 -13.71 -23.23
C ASN A 128 2.08 -14.82 -22.55
N GLY A 129 1.75 -15.21 -21.31
CA GLY A 129 2.53 -16.19 -20.53
C GLY A 129 3.90 -15.67 -20.09
N GLU A 130 4.12 -14.35 -20.14
CA GLU A 130 5.35 -13.71 -19.69
C GLU A 130 5.34 -13.55 -18.17
N LYS A 131 6.49 -13.83 -17.54
CA LYS A 131 6.66 -13.61 -16.09
C LYS A 131 6.70 -12.12 -15.79
N ALA A 132 5.60 -11.56 -15.26
CA ALA A 132 5.63 -10.22 -14.71
C ALA A 132 6.39 -10.21 -13.37
N THR A 133 7.11 -9.13 -13.08
CA THR A 133 7.81 -9.02 -11.80
C THR A 133 6.82 -8.95 -10.65
N ALA A 134 7.18 -9.46 -9.47
CA ALA A 134 6.34 -9.37 -8.27
C ALA A 134 5.90 -7.93 -7.96
N ARG A 135 6.75 -6.94 -8.26
CA ARG A 135 6.42 -5.53 -8.10
C ARG A 135 5.31 -5.08 -9.04
N GLU A 136 5.43 -5.35 -10.34
CA GLU A 136 4.42 -4.97 -11.34
C GLU A 136 3.08 -5.64 -11.03
N TYR A 137 3.13 -6.93 -10.71
CA TYR A 137 1.93 -7.71 -10.41
C TYR A 137 1.24 -7.25 -9.11
N ALA A 138 2.02 -6.98 -8.05
CA ALA A 138 1.51 -6.41 -6.81
C ALA A 138 0.92 -5.00 -7.00
N GLU A 139 1.54 -4.16 -7.83
CA GLU A 139 1.02 -2.82 -8.13
C GLU A 139 -0.32 -2.91 -8.88
N ALA A 140 -0.45 -3.77 -9.89
CA ALA A 140 -1.71 -4.00 -10.61
C ALA A 140 -2.83 -4.52 -9.69
N LEU A 141 -2.53 -5.56 -8.89
CA LEU A 141 -3.50 -6.12 -7.94
C LEU A 141 -3.97 -5.09 -6.91
N ARG A 142 -3.07 -4.25 -6.40
CA ARG A 142 -3.43 -3.23 -5.41
C ARG A 142 -4.53 -2.30 -5.90
N TYR A 143 -4.55 -1.95 -7.19
CA TYR A 143 -5.58 -1.06 -7.74
C TYR A 143 -6.88 -1.81 -8.03
N VAL A 144 -6.77 -2.99 -8.62
CA VAL A 144 -7.93 -3.76 -9.09
C VAL A 144 -8.71 -4.38 -7.93
N LEU A 145 -8.05 -4.83 -6.86
CA LEU A 145 -8.70 -5.43 -5.68
C LEU A 145 -9.64 -4.47 -4.94
N LEU A 146 -9.44 -3.15 -5.10
CA LEU A 146 -10.27 -2.11 -4.50
C LEU A 146 -11.63 -1.98 -5.19
N ILE A 147 -11.81 -2.61 -6.35
CA ILE A 147 -13.08 -2.62 -7.08
C ILE A 147 -13.78 -3.95 -6.82
N ASP A 148 -15.05 -3.89 -6.47
CA ASP A 148 -15.87 -5.08 -6.30
C ASP A 148 -16.21 -5.70 -7.68
N PRO A 149 -16.11 -7.03 -7.82
CA PRO A 149 -16.60 -7.73 -9.02
C PRO A 149 -18.12 -7.65 -9.10
N VAL A 150 -18.66 -7.64 -10.33
CA VAL A 150 -20.09 -7.46 -10.65
C VAL A 150 -20.80 -8.80 -10.80
#